data_AF-A0A523RC53-F1
#
_entry.id   AF-A0A523RC53-F1
#
_cell.length_a   1.000
_cell.length_b   1.000
_cell.length_c   1.000
_cell.angle_alpha   90.00
_cell.angle_beta   90.00
_cell.angle_gamma   90.00
#
_symmetry.space_group_name_H-M   'P 1'
#
loop_
_entity.id
_entity.type
_entity.pdbx_description
1 polymer ?
#
loop_
_entity_poly.entity_id
_entity_poly.type
_entity_poly.pdbx_seq_one_letter_code
_entity_poly.pdbx_strand_id
1 'polypeptide(L)'
;MSQSYKDFLDKYKIDDFKTSLKLTGRTKVDFYNDIDKLLKSMSTIFDKLATIAPMRGAHVLLAIAKLTGPDKVVNKTDVIRCLHIERLEKIKSAIEYLEKAKYITIEKKTEKFHIIKLNEGDNPDLSVFREIVQKYWKSPQEEVEKAKRWSEEI
;
A
#
# COMPACT_ATOMS: atom_id res chain seq x y z
N MET A 1 15.21 8.10 -12.61
CA MET A 1 14.45 8.06 -13.89
C MET A 1 13.31 7.08 -13.73
N SER A 2 12.05 7.51 -13.89
CA SER A 2 10.90 6.61 -13.92
C SER A 2 10.90 5.86 -15.25
N GLN A 3 10.96 4.53 -15.21
CA GLN A 3 10.77 3.70 -16.40
C GLN A 3 9.26 3.68 -16.69
N SER A 4 8.85 4.00 -17.92
CA SER A 4 7.43 3.89 -18.27
C SER A 4 7.06 2.42 -18.45
N TYR A 5 5.77 2.10 -18.29
CA TYR A 5 5.27 0.75 -18.54
C TYR A 5 5.55 0.30 -19.99
N LYS A 6 5.47 1.21 -20.96
CA LYS A 6 5.81 0.93 -22.37
C LYS A 6 7.28 0.57 -22.53
N ASP A 7 8.19 1.33 -21.91
CA ASP A 7 9.63 1.03 -21.99
C ASP A 7 9.96 -0.34 -21.39
N PHE A 8 9.21 -0.76 -20.36
CA PHE A 8 9.35 -2.09 -19.77
C PHE A 8 8.87 -3.20 -20.70
N LEU A 9 7.69 -3.03 -21.31
CA LEU A 9 7.13 -3.98 -22.27
C LEU A 9 8.07 -4.14 -23.49
N ASP A 10 8.57 -3.03 -24.03
CA ASP A 10 9.48 -3.03 -25.17
C ASP A 10 10.82 -3.70 -24.83
N LYS A 11 11.40 -3.37 -23.66
CA LYS A 11 12.69 -3.92 -23.21
C LYS A 11 12.66 -5.44 -23.04
N TYR A 12 11.56 -5.98 -22.52
CA TYR A 12 11.42 -7.42 -22.24
C TYR A 12 10.56 -8.17 -23.24
N LYS A 13 10.05 -7.48 -24.29
CA LYS A 13 9.20 -8.04 -25.34
C LYS A 13 8.00 -8.83 -24.80
N ILE A 14 7.39 -8.34 -23.73
CA ILE A 14 6.31 -9.05 -23.03
C ILE A 14 5.06 -9.16 -23.91
N ASP A 15 4.85 -8.19 -24.80
CA ASP A 15 3.72 -8.16 -25.74
C ASP A 15 4.04 -8.86 -27.08
N ASP A 16 5.26 -9.42 -27.23
CA ASP A 16 5.65 -10.15 -28.43
C ASP A 16 5.41 -11.66 -28.26
N PHE A 17 4.23 -12.11 -28.68
CA PHE A 17 3.84 -13.53 -28.68
C PHE A 17 4.71 -14.43 -29.57
N LYS A 18 5.65 -13.87 -30.37
CA LYS A 18 6.57 -14.63 -31.20
C LYS A 18 7.84 -15.03 -30.47
N THR A 19 8.12 -14.45 -29.30
CA THR A 19 9.35 -14.69 -28.55
C THR A 19 9.10 -15.17 -27.13
N SER A 20 9.85 -16.18 -26.69
CA SER A 20 9.79 -16.63 -25.28
C SER A 20 10.71 -15.76 -24.42
N LEU A 21 10.17 -15.18 -23.34
CA LEU A 21 10.97 -14.46 -22.35
C LEU A 21 11.98 -15.42 -21.70
N LYS A 22 13.28 -15.22 -21.97
CA LYS A 22 14.39 -15.97 -21.34
C LYS A 22 15.19 -15.05 -20.43
N LEU A 23 15.01 -15.21 -19.12
CA LEU A 23 15.76 -14.48 -18.10
C LEU A 23 16.90 -15.36 -17.57
N THR A 24 18.16 -14.96 -17.78
CA THR A 24 19.35 -15.73 -17.36
C THR A 24 20.36 -14.83 -16.66
N GLY A 25 20.84 -15.27 -15.49
CA GLY A 25 21.87 -14.56 -14.74
C GLY A 25 21.47 -13.10 -14.45
N ARG A 26 22.26 -12.15 -14.97
CA ARG A 26 22.09 -10.72 -14.72
C ARG A 26 20.77 -10.14 -15.27
N THR A 27 20.27 -10.65 -16.39
CA THR A 27 19.01 -10.15 -16.97
C THR A 27 17.79 -10.46 -16.10
N LYS A 28 17.83 -11.54 -15.32
CA LYS A 28 16.80 -11.86 -14.33
C LYS A 28 16.78 -10.83 -13.20
N VAL A 29 17.95 -10.43 -12.72
CA VAL A 29 18.09 -9.40 -11.67
C VAL A 29 17.58 -8.05 -12.17
N ASP A 30 17.97 -7.66 -13.39
CA ASP A 30 17.53 -6.40 -14.01
C ASP A 30 16.01 -6.36 -14.21
N PHE A 31 15.42 -7.48 -14.63
CA PHE A 31 13.96 -7.62 -14.77
C PHE A 31 13.23 -7.35 -13.46
N TYR A 32 13.64 -8.01 -12.36
CA TYR A 32 13.00 -7.78 -11.07
C TYR A 32 13.21 -6.36 -10.56
N ASN A 33 14.39 -5.77 -10.76
CA ASN A 33 14.66 -4.39 -10.37
C ASN A 33 13.78 -3.40 -11.14
N ASP A 34 13.51 -3.66 -12.42
CA ASP A 34 12.66 -2.79 -13.23
C ASP A 34 11.18 -2.94 -12.87
N ILE A 35 10.71 -4.17 -12.55
CA ILE A 35 9.38 -4.38 -11.94
C ILE A 35 9.27 -3.61 -10.62
N ASP A 36 10.29 -3.68 -9.78
CA ASP A 36 10.32 -3.01 -8.48
C ASP A 36 10.16 -1.49 -8.63
N LYS A 37 10.80 -0.89 -9.64
CA LYS A 37 10.64 0.53 -9.99
C LYS A 37 9.21 0.85 -10.44
N LEU A 38 8.62 0.02 -11.31
CA LEU A 38 7.25 0.21 -11.79
C LEU A 38 6.24 0.16 -10.63
N LEU A 39 6.34 -0.85 -9.76
CA LEU A 39 5.45 -1.01 -8.62
C LEU A 39 5.57 0.16 -7.62
N LYS A 40 6.79 0.66 -7.39
CA LYS A 40 7.00 1.90 -6.62
C LYS A 40 6.28 3.08 -7.24
N SER A 41 6.44 3.30 -8.54
CA SER A 41 5.77 4.40 -9.25
C SER A 41 4.23 4.26 -9.21
N MET A 42 3.69 3.06 -9.39
CA MET A 42 2.25 2.80 -9.26
C MET A 42 1.74 3.08 -7.84
N SER A 43 2.48 2.65 -6.81
CA SER A 43 2.15 2.96 -5.42
C SER A 43 2.12 4.47 -5.16
N THR A 44 3.08 5.23 -5.70
CA THR A 44 3.09 6.70 -5.61
C THR A 44 1.90 7.34 -6.34
N ILE A 45 1.53 6.83 -7.52
CA ILE A 45 0.35 7.33 -8.25
C ILE A 45 -0.92 7.07 -7.45
N PHE A 46 -1.08 5.85 -6.95
CA PHE A 46 -2.25 5.45 -6.16
C PHE A 46 -2.37 6.30 -4.88
N ASP A 47 -1.26 6.53 -4.19
CA ASP A 47 -1.20 7.41 -3.01
C ASP A 47 -1.68 8.84 -3.34
N LYS A 48 -1.21 9.42 -4.45
CA LYS A 48 -1.65 10.75 -4.91
C LYS A 48 -3.11 10.79 -5.31
N LEU A 49 -3.63 9.74 -5.95
CA LEU A 49 -5.04 9.62 -6.31
C LEU A 49 -5.92 9.49 -5.07
N ALA A 50 -5.46 8.77 -4.04
CA ALA A 50 -6.14 8.64 -2.77
C ALA A 50 -6.27 9.99 -2.02
N THR A 51 -5.38 10.96 -2.30
CA THR A 51 -5.43 12.32 -1.74
C THR A 51 -6.49 13.22 -2.37
N ILE A 52 -7.11 12.83 -3.49
CA ILE A 52 -8.17 13.60 -4.12
C ILE A 52 -9.44 13.46 -3.25
N ALA A 53 -9.77 14.54 -2.54
CA ALA A 53 -10.87 14.61 -1.57
C ALA A 53 -12.21 14.35 -2.27
N PRO A 54 -12.77 13.13 -2.15
CA PRO A 54 -13.27 12.59 -0.88
C PRO A 54 -12.77 11.17 -0.53
N MET A 55 -11.72 10.65 -1.17
CA MET A 55 -11.31 9.24 -1.07
C MET A 55 -10.43 8.87 0.15
N ARG A 56 -10.74 9.39 1.35
CA ARG A 56 -10.04 8.94 2.58
C ARG A 56 -10.14 7.43 2.83
N GLY A 57 -11.14 6.76 2.25
CA GLY A 57 -11.25 5.30 2.22
C GLY A 57 -10.00 4.63 1.65
N ALA A 58 -9.41 5.16 0.59
CA ALA A 58 -8.21 4.59 -0.03
C ALA A 58 -6.98 4.73 0.88
N HIS A 59 -6.76 5.88 1.51
CA HIS A 59 -5.67 6.05 2.49
C HIS A 59 -5.85 5.17 3.73
N VAL A 60 -7.08 5.07 4.24
CA VAL A 60 -7.36 4.17 5.36
C VAL A 60 -7.10 2.72 4.98
N LEU A 61 -7.48 2.30 3.77
CA LEU A 61 -7.21 0.95 3.28
C LEU A 61 -5.70 0.68 3.11
N LEU A 62 -4.94 1.66 2.58
CA LEU A 62 -3.47 1.60 2.51
C LEU A 62 -2.84 1.45 3.90
N ALA A 63 -3.27 2.26 4.87
CA ALA A 63 -2.76 2.18 6.23
C ALA A 63 -3.07 0.82 6.88
N ILE A 64 -4.31 0.34 6.73
CA ILE A 64 -4.70 -0.99 7.23
C ILE A 64 -3.83 -2.06 6.58
N ALA A 65 -3.64 -2.05 5.27
CA ALA A 65 -2.78 -3.00 4.56
C ALA A 65 -1.32 -2.94 5.00
N LYS A 66 -0.75 -1.74 5.16
CA LYS A 66 0.61 -1.54 5.67
C LYS A 66 0.80 -2.16 7.05
N LEU A 67 -0.19 -2.01 7.92
CA LEU A 67 -0.14 -2.44 9.32
C LEU A 67 -0.52 -3.91 9.52
N THR A 68 -1.35 -4.48 8.62
CA THR A 68 -1.83 -5.87 8.69
C THR A 68 -0.66 -6.83 8.48
N GLY A 69 -0.27 -7.58 9.50
CA GLY A 69 0.77 -8.62 9.41
C GLY A 69 0.35 -9.87 10.18
N PRO A 70 1.07 -11.00 10.02
CA PRO A 70 0.68 -12.29 10.59
C PRO A 70 0.37 -12.25 12.10
N ASP A 71 1.07 -11.38 12.86
CA ASP A 71 0.90 -11.25 14.31
C ASP A 71 0.50 -9.84 14.77
N LYS A 72 0.05 -8.97 13.86
CA LYS A 72 -0.30 -7.58 14.20
C LYS A 72 -1.80 -7.35 14.26
N VAL A 73 -2.25 -6.97 15.45
CA VAL A 73 -3.59 -6.43 15.66
C VAL A 73 -3.59 -4.96 15.25
N VAL A 74 -4.37 -4.62 14.22
CA VAL A 74 -4.54 -3.23 13.76
C VAL A 74 -5.76 -2.61 14.42
N ASN A 75 -5.60 -1.49 15.10
CA ASN A 75 -6.70 -0.72 15.67
C ASN A 75 -6.83 0.67 14.99
N LYS A 76 -7.90 1.40 15.31
CA LYS A 76 -8.17 2.74 14.74
C LYS A 76 -7.05 3.75 15.07
N THR A 77 -6.43 3.63 16.23
CA THR A 77 -5.32 4.47 16.68
C THR A 77 -4.04 4.22 15.89
N ASP A 78 -3.78 2.97 15.51
CA ASP A 78 -2.63 2.60 14.67
C ASP A 78 -2.79 3.19 13.27
N VAL A 79 -4.01 3.15 12.73
CA VAL A 79 -4.36 3.74 11.42
C VAL A 79 -4.12 5.25 11.41
N ILE A 80 -4.62 6.00 12.40
CA ILE A 80 -4.37 7.45 12.44
C ILE A 80 -2.89 7.78 12.62
N ARG A 81 -2.16 6.96 13.38
CA ARG A 81 -0.72 7.16 13.61
C ARG A 81 0.05 6.97 12.32
N CYS A 82 -0.22 5.87 11.61
CA CYS A 82 0.36 5.57 10.31
C CYS A 82 0.08 6.68 9.28
N LEU A 83 -1.16 7.21 9.28
CA LEU A 83 -1.55 8.32 8.41
C LEU A 83 -1.08 9.70 8.88
N HIS A 84 -0.45 9.79 10.06
CA HIS A 84 -0.05 11.06 10.69
C HIS A 84 -1.23 12.05 10.85
N ILE A 85 -2.36 11.57 11.36
CA ILE A 85 -3.59 12.34 11.57
C ILE A 85 -3.90 12.46 13.07
N GLU A 86 -4.28 13.66 13.52
CA GLU A 86 -4.50 13.94 14.95
C GLU A 86 -5.86 13.47 15.51
N ARG A 87 -6.90 13.32 14.67
CA ARG A 87 -8.29 13.12 15.10
C ARG A 87 -8.90 11.86 14.49
N LEU A 88 -9.47 10.98 15.31
CA LEU A 88 -10.11 9.72 14.89
C LEU A 88 -11.35 9.96 14.01
N GLU A 89 -12.09 11.04 14.24
CA GLU A 89 -13.29 11.42 13.50
C GLU A 89 -13.01 11.58 12.00
N LYS A 90 -11.77 11.96 11.65
CA LYS A 90 -11.32 12.15 10.27
C LYS A 90 -11.30 10.86 9.45
N ILE A 91 -11.27 9.69 10.09
CA ILE A 91 -11.26 8.37 9.43
C ILE A 91 -12.53 7.56 9.67
N LYS A 92 -13.47 8.05 10.49
CA LYS A 92 -14.67 7.30 10.90
C LYS A 92 -15.52 6.88 9.70
N SER A 93 -15.90 7.84 8.86
CA SER A 93 -16.70 7.58 7.65
C SER A 93 -16.00 6.66 6.65
N ALA A 94 -14.67 6.76 6.57
CA ALA A 94 -13.86 5.89 5.71
C ALA A 94 -13.88 4.43 6.21
N ILE A 95 -13.74 4.20 7.50
CA ILE A 95 -13.83 2.86 8.09
C ILE A 95 -15.23 2.28 7.89
N GLU A 96 -16.29 3.05 8.17
CA GLU A 96 -17.68 2.61 7.99
C GLU A 96 -17.96 2.23 6.53
N TYR A 97 -17.46 3.03 5.58
CA TYR A 97 -17.56 2.72 4.17
C TYR A 97 -16.83 1.43 3.80
N LEU A 98 -15.58 1.26 4.21
CA LEU A 98 -14.77 0.09 3.88
C LEU A 98 -15.35 -1.21 4.46
N GLU A 99 -15.91 -1.14 5.66
CA GLU A 99 -16.62 -2.26 6.30
C GLU A 99 -17.88 -2.61 5.51
N LYS A 100 -18.71 -1.61 5.19
CA LYS A 100 -19.94 -1.82 4.38
C LYS A 100 -19.63 -2.38 2.99
N ALA A 101 -18.53 -1.95 2.38
CA ALA A 101 -18.04 -2.42 1.08
C ALA A 101 -17.27 -3.75 1.18
N LYS A 102 -17.17 -4.37 2.37
CA LYS A 102 -16.53 -5.66 2.62
C LYS A 102 -15.03 -5.72 2.33
N TYR A 103 -14.33 -4.59 2.26
CA TYR A 103 -12.87 -4.57 2.14
C TYR A 103 -12.18 -4.90 3.47
N ILE A 104 -12.84 -4.61 4.59
CA ILE A 104 -12.34 -4.86 5.93
C ILE A 104 -13.41 -5.55 6.78
N THR A 105 -12.95 -6.26 7.81
CA THR A 105 -13.80 -6.77 8.88
C THR A 105 -13.39 -6.11 10.20
N ILE A 106 -14.38 -5.84 11.04
CA ILE A 106 -14.16 -5.24 12.36
C ILE A 106 -14.58 -6.25 13.43
N GLU A 107 -13.60 -6.81 14.12
CA GLU A 107 -13.83 -7.65 15.30
C GLU A 107 -13.82 -6.76 16.55
N LYS A 108 -14.98 -6.62 17.18
CA LYS A 108 -15.11 -5.89 18.46
C LYS A 108 -14.52 -6.73 19.59
N LYS A 109 -13.43 -6.24 20.20
CA LYS A 109 -12.90 -6.81 21.45
C LYS A 109 -13.49 -6.11 22.68
N THR A 110 -13.68 -4.79 22.62
CA THR A 110 -14.38 -3.98 23.64
C THR A 110 -15.07 -2.77 22.99
N GLU A 111 -15.89 -2.01 23.73
CA GLU A 111 -16.52 -0.77 23.22
C GLU A 111 -15.49 0.25 22.67
N LYS A 112 -14.27 0.26 23.23
CA LYS A 112 -13.19 1.17 22.85
C LYS A 112 -12.18 0.54 21.89
N PHE A 113 -12.10 -0.79 21.83
CA PHE A 113 -11.06 -1.51 21.08
C PHE A 113 -11.66 -2.34 19.95
N HIS A 114 -11.36 -1.92 18.73
CA HIS A 114 -11.79 -2.58 17.49
C HIS A 114 -10.55 -3.13 16.80
N ILE A 115 -10.56 -4.42 16.49
CA ILE A 115 -9.57 -5.03 15.61
C ILE A 115 -10.08 -4.90 14.18
N ILE A 116 -9.27 -4.27 13.34
CA ILE A 116 -9.55 -4.11 11.92
C ILE A 116 -8.69 -5.10 11.16
N LYS A 117 -9.29 -5.90 10.28
CA LYS A 117 -8.59 -6.84 9.42
C LYS A 117 -8.98 -6.60 7.96
N LEU A 118 -8.05 -6.84 7.04
CA LEU A 118 -8.39 -6.96 5.62
C LEU A 118 -9.24 -8.21 5.40
N ASN A 119 -10.28 -8.09 4.57
CA ASN A 119 -11.14 -9.23 4.25
C ASN A 119 -10.55 -10.09 3.12
N GLU A 120 -9.36 -10.64 3.35
CA GLU A 120 -8.62 -11.45 2.36
C GLU A 120 -9.32 -12.78 2.03
N GLY A 121 -10.16 -13.30 2.94
CA GLY A 121 -10.93 -14.52 2.73
C GLY A 121 -11.98 -14.39 1.63
N ASP A 122 -12.69 -13.27 1.59
CA ASP A 122 -13.69 -12.99 0.54
C ASP A 122 -13.09 -12.27 -0.66
N ASN A 123 -11.94 -11.60 -0.50
CA ASN A 123 -11.27 -10.81 -1.55
C ASN A 123 -9.78 -11.17 -1.62
N PRO A 124 -9.38 -12.20 -2.40
CA PRO A 124 -7.98 -12.64 -2.46
C PRO A 124 -7.03 -11.55 -3.00
N ASP A 125 -7.52 -10.63 -3.83
CA ASP A 125 -6.76 -9.48 -4.34
C ASP A 125 -6.22 -8.57 -3.23
N LEU A 126 -6.88 -8.56 -2.05
CA LEU A 126 -6.39 -7.79 -0.90
C LEU A 126 -5.08 -8.32 -0.33
N SER A 127 -4.79 -9.61 -0.54
CA SER A 127 -3.51 -10.21 -0.15
C SER A 127 -2.36 -9.64 -0.98
N VAL A 128 -2.55 -9.59 -2.31
CA VAL A 128 -1.58 -8.99 -3.24
C VAL A 128 -1.45 -7.49 -2.99
N PHE A 129 -2.57 -6.80 -2.77
CA PHE A 129 -2.57 -5.39 -2.39
C PHE A 129 -1.74 -5.14 -1.11
N ARG A 130 -1.95 -5.96 -0.07
CA ARG A 130 -1.19 -5.88 1.19
C ARG A 130 0.31 -6.00 0.95
N GLU A 131 0.74 -7.00 0.19
CA GLU A 131 2.16 -7.22 -0.11
C GLU A 131 2.79 -6.04 -0.85
N ILE A 132 2.08 -5.50 -1.86
CA ILE A 132 2.54 -4.32 -2.61
C ILE A 132 2.66 -3.12 -1.67
N VAL A 133 1.64 -2.84 -0.86
CA VAL A 133 1.61 -1.71 0.05
C VAL A 133 2.72 -1.82 1.10
N GLN A 134 2.90 -2.99 1.70
CA GLN A 134 3.95 -3.20 2.70
C GLN A 134 5.35 -2.94 2.15
N LYS A 135 5.60 -3.41 0.93
CA LYS A 135 6.91 -3.32 0.28
C LYS A 135 7.20 -1.96 -0.33
N TYR A 136 6.19 -1.29 -0.88
CA TYR A 136 6.41 -0.13 -1.76
C TYR A 136 5.86 1.19 -1.24
N TRP A 137 4.78 1.17 -0.49
CA TRP A 137 4.19 2.39 0.03
C TRP A 137 4.94 2.84 1.29
N LYS A 138 5.22 4.13 1.38
CA LYS A 138 5.73 4.78 2.59
C LYS A 138 4.57 5.53 3.21
N SER A 139 4.29 5.22 4.47
CA SER A 139 3.25 5.91 5.20
C SER A 139 3.67 7.36 5.50
N PRO A 140 2.70 8.29 5.63
CA PRO A 140 2.99 9.67 6.03
C PRO A 140 3.83 9.76 7.31
N GLN A 141 3.61 8.87 8.28
CA GLN A 141 4.43 8.80 9.49
C GLN A 141 5.91 8.52 9.19
N GLU A 142 6.20 7.53 8.33
CA GLU A 142 7.57 7.17 7.96
C GLU A 142 8.27 8.31 7.22
N GLU A 143 7.55 9.10 6.43
CA GLU A 143 8.10 10.27 5.75
C GLU A 143 8.48 11.38 6.73
N VAL A 144 7.61 11.67 7.72
CA VAL A 144 7.89 12.65 8.78
C VAL A 144 9.07 12.21 9.64
N GLU A 145 9.14 10.93 10.03
CA GLU A 145 10.26 10.39 10.82
C GLU A 145 11.58 10.47 10.04
N LYS A 146 11.56 10.19 8.74
CA LYS A 146 12.74 10.32 7.89
C LYS A 146 13.22 11.77 7.80
N ALA A 147 12.31 12.74 7.64
CA ALA A 147 12.65 14.16 7.58
C ALA A 147 13.29 14.65 8.89
N LYS A 148 12.80 14.18 10.04
CA LYS A 148 13.39 14.50 11.35
C LYS A 148 14.83 14.00 11.51
N ARG A 149 15.11 12.76 11.08
CA ARG A 149 16.48 12.21 11.14
C ARG A 149 17.46 13.04 10.32
N TRP A 150 17.06 13.53 9.15
CA TRP A 150 17.90 14.40 8.34
C TRP A 150 18.15 15.77 8.97
N SER A 151 17.22 16.31 9.76
CA SER A 151 17.46 17.55 10.49
C SER A 151 18.35 17.39 11.72
N GLU A 152 18.54 16.16 12.22
CA GLU A 152 19.41 15.86 13.37
C GLU A 152 20.86 15.56 12.94
N GLU A 153 21.09 15.27 11.65
CA GLU A 153 22.41 14.99 11.06
C GLU A 153 23.09 16.25 10.46
N ILE A 154 22.46 17.43 10.52
CA ILE A 154 22.97 18.74 10.07
C ILE A 154 23.25 19.62 11.29
#